data_AF-A0A1N6D9M3-F1
#
_entry.id   AF-A0A1N6D9M3-F1
#
_cell.length_a   1.000
_cell.length_b   1.000
_cell.length_c   1.000
_cell.angle_alpha   90.00
_cell.angle_beta   90.00
_cell.angle_gamma   90.00
#
_symmetry.space_group_name_H-M   'P 1'
#
loop_
_entity.id
_entity.type
_entity.pdbx_description
1 polymer ?
#
loop_
_entity_poly.entity_id
_entity_poly.type
_entity_poly.pdbx_seq_one_letter_code
_entity_poly.pdbx_strand_id
1 'polypeptide(L)'
;MIRLLFCLFIFLISCRNNSVNQEERLEFFLQDFSEATSPKLLFLFLEGCTSCHEYQNTLYQEALLDPNYQVFLVTKSIKKAKLIFGMVPDGKVFFDKELDSVDLGLVTGVPIVYFLSDSRKQIDRFEISFEQVHLGLP
;
A
#
# COMPACT_ATOMS: atom_id res chain seq x y z
N MET A 1 -23.99 -42.25 -9.60
CA MET A 1 -23.15 -41.87 -8.44
C MET A 1 -21.78 -41.30 -8.81
N ILE A 2 -21.18 -41.65 -9.96
CA ILE A 2 -19.83 -41.18 -10.36
C ILE A 2 -19.75 -39.65 -10.66
N ARG A 3 -20.85 -39.01 -11.10
CA ARG A 3 -20.85 -37.57 -11.42
C ARG A 3 -20.75 -36.62 -10.21
N LEU A 4 -21.12 -37.08 -9.01
CA LEU A 4 -21.06 -36.26 -7.79
C LEU A 4 -19.63 -36.12 -7.24
N LEU A 5 -18.78 -37.11 -7.49
CA LEU A 5 -17.37 -37.10 -7.07
C LEU A 5 -16.51 -36.10 -7.86
N PHE A 6 -16.84 -35.85 -9.14
CA PHE A 6 -16.09 -34.91 -9.97
C PHE A 6 -16.30 -33.44 -9.58
N CYS A 7 -17.50 -33.07 -9.12
CA CYS A 7 -17.78 -31.71 -8.64
C CYS A 7 -17.04 -31.38 -7.33
N LEU A 8 -16.88 -32.37 -6.45
CA LEU A 8 -16.08 -32.23 -5.21
C LEU A 8 -14.59 -32.08 -5.51
N PHE A 9 -14.07 -32.75 -6.53
CA PHE A 9 -12.66 -32.65 -6.90
C PHE A 9 -12.30 -31.28 -7.49
N ILE A 10 -13.19 -30.68 -8.28
CA ILE A 10 -12.99 -29.33 -8.85
C ILE A 10 -13.04 -28.27 -7.73
N PHE A 11 -13.91 -28.42 -6.73
CA PHE A 11 -13.97 -27.50 -5.58
C PHE A 11 -12.70 -27.56 -4.70
N LEU A 12 -12.12 -28.74 -4.51
CA LEU A 12 -10.91 -28.91 -3.69
C LEU A 12 -9.64 -28.35 -4.35
N ILE A 13 -9.60 -28.26 -5.69
CA ILE A 13 -8.47 -27.68 -6.41
C ILE A 13 -8.58 -26.15 -6.48
N SER A 14 -9.81 -25.59 -6.54
CA SER A 14 -10.02 -24.13 -6.55
C SER A 14 -9.79 -23.44 -5.20
N CYS A 15 -9.79 -24.17 -4.08
CA CYS A 15 -9.44 -23.61 -2.76
C CYS A 15 -7.94 -23.60 -2.46
N ARG A 16 -7.08 -24.16 -3.34
CA ARG A 16 -5.67 -24.44 -3.01
C ARG A 16 -4.65 -23.42 -3.52
N ASN A 17 -5.03 -22.21 -3.96
CA ASN A 17 -4.01 -21.34 -4.55
C ASN A 17 -4.23 -19.81 -4.46
N ASN A 18 -4.73 -19.29 -3.34
CA ASN A 18 -4.91 -17.83 -3.18
C ASN A 18 -4.12 -17.18 -2.05
N SER A 19 -3.18 -17.89 -1.41
CA SER A 19 -2.22 -17.26 -0.51
C SER A 19 -0.93 -16.92 -1.26
N VAL A 20 -1.02 -16.14 -2.36
CA VAL A 20 0.16 -15.34 -2.75
C VAL A 20 0.47 -14.50 -1.52
N ASN A 21 1.64 -14.76 -0.93
CA ASN A 21 2.04 -14.18 0.34
C ASN A 21 2.07 -12.65 0.18
N GLN A 22 1.63 -11.89 1.20
CA GLN A 22 1.65 -10.41 1.13
C GLN A 22 3.04 -9.90 0.77
N GLU A 23 4.07 -10.62 1.21
CA GLU A 23 5.47 -10.37 0.86
C GLU A 23 5.71 -10.44 -0.66
N GLU A 24 5.27 -11.50 -1.32
CA GLU A 24 5.42 -11.66 -2.78
C GLU A 24 4.68 -10.58 -3.56
N ARG A 25 3.52 -10.13 -3.06
CA ARG A 25 2.74 -9.06 -3.69
C ARG A 25 3.44 -7.71 -3.59
N LEU A 26 3.99 -7.40 -2.41
CA LEU A 26 4.74 -6.17 -2.21
C LEU A 26 6.05 -6.19 -2.99
N GLU A 27 6.76 -7.32 -3.01
CA GLU A 27 7.95 -7.51 -3.85
C GLU A 27 7.64 -7.29 -5.33
N PHE A 28 6.54 -7.87 -5.83
CA PHE A 28 6.08 -7.67 -7.21
C PHE A 28 5.80 -6.20 -7.51
N PHE A 29 5.02 -5.53 -6.65
CA PHE A 29 4.72 -4.11 -6.79
C PHE A 29 5.98 -3.24 -6.83
N LEU A 30 6.96 -3.51 -5.97
CA LEU A 30 8.18 -2.70 -5.87
C LEU A 30 9.15 -2.90 -7.05
N GLN A 31 8.97 -3.91 -7.91
CA GLN A 31 9.82 -4.08 -9.10
C GLN A 31 9.70 -2.88 -10.04
N ASP A 32 8.52 -2.27 -10.13
CA ASP A 32 8.28 -1.08 -10.94
C ASP A 32 8.84 0.21 -10.31
N PHE A 33 9.28 0.13 -9.04
CA PHE A 33 9.84 1.23 -8.26
C PHE A 33 11.24 0.88 -7.77
N SER A 34 12.16 0.58 -8.69
CA SER A 34 13.54 0.15 -8.36
C SER A 34 14.35 1.15 -7.50
N GLU A 35 13.95 2.43 -7.48
CA GLU A 35 14.51 3.49 -6.63
C GLU A 35 13.98 3.45 -5.18
N ALA A 36 12.94 2.66 -4.92
CA ALA A 36 12.42 2.46 -3.58
C ALA A 36 13.43 1.64 -2.76
N THR A 37 14.04 2.31 -1.78
CA THR A 37 15.15 1.80 -0.96
C THR A 37 14.93 1.97 0.53
N SER A 38 13.86 2.66 0.92
CA SER A 38 13.60 3.00 2.31
C SER A 38 13.07 1.80 3.10
N PRO A 39 13.46 1.65 4.38
CA PRO A 39 12.98 0.55 5.22
C PRO A 39 11.51 0.71 5.62
N LYS A 40 10.90 1.89 5.48
CA LYS A 40 9.47 2.10 5.71
C LYS A 40 8.79 2.67 4.47
N LEU A 41 7.68 2.07 4.07
CA LEU A 41 6.89 2.50 2.92
C LEU A 41 5.50 2.94 3.38
N LEU A 42 5.17 4.21 3.23
CA LEU A 42 3.86 4.77 3.53
C LEU A 42 3.01 4.79 2.26
N PHE A 43 1.87 4.10 2.27
CA PHE A 43 0.88 4.13 1.21
C PHE A 43 -0.28 5.04 1.60
N LEU A 44 -0.60 6.01 0.75
CA LEU A 44 -1.72 6.93 0.91
C LEU A 44 -2.70 6.78 -0.25
N PHE A 45 -3.87 6.22 0.03
CA PHE A 45 -4.93 6.08 -0.97
C PHE A 45 -5.76 7.35 -1.07
N LEU A 46 -5.72 8.00 -2.25
CA LEU A 46 -6.39 9.28 -2.43
C LEU A 46 -7.76 9.14 -3.09
N GLU A 47 -8.09 8.01 -3.73
CA GLU A 47 -9.37 7.85 -4.44
C GLU A 47 -10.56 7.54 -3.51
N GLY A 48 -10.33 7.45 -2.21
CA GLY A 48 -11.37 7.23 -1.22
C GLY A 48 -11.86 8.52 -0.56
N CYS A 49 -11.59 8.61 0.74
CA CYS A 49 -12.18 9.57 1.67
C CYS A 49 -11.61 10.99 1.50
N THR A 50 -12.43 11.93 1.01
CA THR A 50 -12.04 13.34 0.85
C THR A 50 -11.89 14.08 2.19
N SER A 51 -12.70 13.74 3.19
CA SER A 51 -12.56 14.31 4.54
C SER A 51 -11.30 13.83 5.26
N CYS A 52 -10.65 12.79 4.76
CA CYS A 52 -9.44 12.23 5.35
C CYS A 52 -8.16 12.90 4.82
N HIS A 53 -8.28 13.80 3.84
CA HIS A 53 -7.13 14.45 3.20
C HIS A 53 -6.28 15.27 4.19
N GLU A 54 -6.89 15.94 5.16
CA GLU A 54 -6.14 16.71 6.17
C GLU A 54 -5.24 15.78 6.99
N TYR A 55 -5.77 14.65 7.46
CA TYR A 55 -5.01 13.64 8.19
C TYR A 55 -3.93 12.97 7.34
N GLN A 56 -4.25 12.65 6.09
CA GLN A 56 -3.27 12.11 5.15
C GLN A 56 -2.14 13.12 4.89
N ASN A 57 -2.44 14.43 4.86
CA ASN A 57 -1.42 15.47 4.73
C ASN A 57 -0.52 15.53 5.96
N THR A 58 -1.04 15.38 7.19
CA THR A 58 -0.20 15.27 8.39
C THR A 58 0.79 14.11 8.28
N LEU A 59 0.30 12.90 7.97
CA LEU A 59 1.15 11.72 7.80
C LEU A 59 2.17 11.90 6.66
N TYR A 60 1.76 12.54 5.56
CA TYR A 60 2.64 12.87 4.45
C TYR A 60 3.79 13.79 4.89
N GLN A 61 3.49 14.88 5.62
CA GLN A 61 4.52 15.80 6.10
C GLN A 61 5.47 15.12 7.10
N GLU A 62 4.96 14.31 8.02
CA GLU A 62 5.79 13.52 8.94
C GLU A 62 6.74 12.57 8.18
N ALA A 63 6.22 11.86 7.18
CA ALA A 63 7.03 10.95 6.35
C ALA A 63 8.10 11.71 5.57
N LEU A 64 7.81 12.92 5.09
CA LEU A 64 8.80 13.75 4.41
C LEU A 64 9.96 14.18 5.33
N LEU A 65 9.74 14.28 6.64
CA LEU A 65 10.80 14.62 7.61
C LEU A 65 11.67 13.42 8.01
N ASP A 66 11.15 12.20 7.96
CA ASP A 66 11.89 10.99 8.32
C ASP A 66 12.56 10.35 7.08
N PRO A 67 13.92 10.28 7.01
CA PRO A 67 14.61 9.68 5.87
C PRO A 67 14.33 8.18 5.68
N ASN A 68 13.80 7.51 6.71
CA ASN A 68 13.47 6.09 6.68
C ASN A 68 12.10 5.79 6.07
N TYR A 69 11.39 6.82 5.61
CA TYR A 69 10.14 6.69 4.88
C TYR A 69 10.29 7.01 3.39
N GLN A 70 9.64 6.20 2.55
CA GLN A 70 9.24 6.58 1.19
C GLN A 70 7.72 6.55 1.09
N VAL A 71 7.16 7.44 0.28
CA VAL A 71 5.71 7.62 0.19
C VAL A 71 5.19 7.19 -1.17
N PHE A 72 4.19 6.32 -1.18
CA PHE A 72 3.44 5.92 -2.36
C PHE A 72 2.07 6.58 -2.33
N LEU A 73 1.87 7.53 -3.25
CA LEU A 73 0.57 8.15 -3.47
C LEU A 73 -0.20 7.31 -4.46
N VAL A 74 -1.24 6.64 -3.97
CA VAL A 74 -2.09 5.74 -4.75
C VAL A 74 -3.27 6.55 -5.29
N THR A 75 -3.15 6.98 -6.55
CA THR A 75 -4.04 7.95 -7.18
C THR A 75 -3.91 7.94 -8.70
N LYS A 76 -5.04 7.96 -9.41
CA LYS A 76 -5.07 8.14 -10.87
C LYS A 76 -4.73 9.58 -11.27
N SER A 77 -4.75 10.53 -10.33
CA SER A 77 -4.59 11.96 -10.58
C SER A 77 -3.45 12.58 -9.79
N ILE A 78 -2.32 12.85 -10.48
CA ILE A 78 -1.22 13.65 -9.92
C ILE A 78 -1.69 15.05 -9.52
N LYS A 79 -2.62 15.64 -10.29
CA LYS A 79 -3.18 16.97 -9.98
C LYS A 79 -3.88 16.98 -8.62
N LYS A 80 -4.61 15.92 -8.29
CA LYS A 80 -5.27 15.75 -6.99
C LYS A 80 -4.25 15.68 -5.85
N ALA A 81 -3.21 14.87 -6.00
CA ALA A 81 -2.12 14.80 -5.02
C ALA A 81 -1.45 16.17 -4.79
N LYS A 82 -1.14 16.90 -5.86
CA LYS A 82 -0.55 18.26 -5.76
C LYS A 82 -1.49 19.26 -5.09
N LEU A 83 -2.80 19.11 -5.25
CA LEU A 83 -3.79 19.97 -4.59
C LEU A 83 -3.86 19.69 -3.08
N ILE A 84 -3.72 18.43 -2.67
CA ILE A 84 -3.78 18.03 -1.26
C ILE A 84 -2.47 18.33 -0.54
N PHE A 85 -1.34 17.93 -1.13
CA PHE A 85 -0.02 17.95 -0.47
C PHE A 85 0.88 19.12 -0.90
N GLY A 86 0.50 19.84 -1.96
CA GLY A 86 1.33 20.91 -2.52
C GLY A 86 2.50 20.37 -3.36
N MET A 87 3.72 20.75 -2.97
CA MET A 87 4.94 20.33 -3.66
C MET A 87 5.26 18.88 -3.34
N VAL A 88 5.54 18.08 -4.38
CA VAL A 88 5.91 16.68 -4.24
C VAL A 88 7.41 16.55 -4.54
N PRO A 89 8.27 16.24 -3.55
CA PRO A 89 9.70 16.12 -3.76
C PRO A 89 10.03 14.84 -4.54
N ASP A 90 10.89 14.99 -5.55
CA ASP A 90 11.40 13.87 -6.35
C ASP A 90 12.22 12.89 -5.49
N GLY A 91 12.19 11.60 -5.83
CA GLY A 91 13.00 10.55 -5.19
C GLY A 91 12.52 10.02 -3.83
N LYS A 92 11.59 10.73 -3.16
CA LYS A 92 10.96 10.27 -1.90
C LYS A 92 9.50 9.86 -2.08
N VAL A 93 8.85 10.41 -3.10
CA VAL A 93 7.43 10.21 -3.36
C VAL A 93 7.22 9.58 -4.73
N PHE A 94 6.50 8.47 -4.74
CA PHE A 94 6.14 7.70 -5.92
C PHE A 94 4.64 7.74 -6.15
N PHE A 95 4.23 7.56 -7.41
CA PHE A 95 2.82 7.55 -7.80
C PHE A 95 2.43 6.19 -8.34
N ASP A 96 1.51 5.52 -7.66
CA ASP A 96 0.79 4.38 -8.20
C ASP A 96 -0.47 4.90 -8.91
N LYS A 97 -0.38 5.04 -10.24
CA LYS A 97 -1.45 5.61 -11.07
C LYS A 97 -2.41 4.55 -11.62
N GLU A 98 -1.91 3.34 -11.81
CA GLU A 98 -2.70 2.23 -12.32
C GLU A 98 -3.50 1.55 -11.20
N LEU A 99 -3.20 1.89 -9.93
CA LEU A 99 -3.79 1.32 -8.72
C LEU A 99 -3.38 -0.14 -8.50
N ASP A 100 -2.18 -0.51 -8.93
CA ASP A 100 -1.65 -1.87 -8.80
C ASP A 100 -1.60 -2.31 -7.34
N SER A 101 -1.28 -1.39 -6.42
CA SER A 101 -1.30 -1.67 -4.98
C SER A 101 -2.69 -2.01 -4.45
N VAL A 102 -3.76 -1.50 -5.07
CA VAL A 102 -5.15 -1.86 -4.74
C VAL A 102 -5.48 -3.23 -5.32
N ASP A 103 -5.14 -3.48 -6.58
CA ASP A 103 -5.42 -4.74 -7.27
C ASP A 103 -4.69 -5.93 -6.63
N LEU A 104 -3.48 -5.70 -6.11
CA LEU A 104 -2.70 -6.67 -5.33
C LEU A 104 -3.21 -6.80 -3.88
N GLY A 105 -4.11 -5.93 -3.42
CA GLY A 105 -4.61 -5.93 -2.04
C GLY A 105 -3.57 -5.48 -1.01
N LEU A 106 -2.61 -4.65 -1.42
CA LEU A 106 -1.64 -3.99 -0.54
C LEU A 106 -2.26 -2.77 0.17
N VAL A 107 -3.30 -2.18 -0.41
CA VAL A 107 -3.99 -0.99 0.11
C VAL A 107 -5.50 -1.19 0.13
N THR A 108 -6.14 -0.82 1.25
CA THR A 108 -7.57 -1.06 1.52
C THR A 108 -8.39 0.21 1.76
N GLY A 109 -7.77 1.38 1.59
CA GLY A 109 -8.43 2.69 1.68
C GLY A 109 -8.07 3.52 2.91
N VAL A 110 -7.39 2.93 3.90
CA VAL A 110 -6.71 3.65 4.99
C VAL A 110 -5.21 3.75 4.72
N PRO A 111 -4.49 4.70 5.33
CA PRO A 111 -3.04 4.77 5.26
C PRO A 111 -2.41 3.51 5.84
N ILE A 112 -1.41 2.97 5.14
CA ILE A 112 -0.71 1.75 5.53
C ILE A 112 0.79 2.00 5.51
N VAL A 113 1.47 1.55 6.55
CA VAL A 113 2.93 1.51 6.61
C VAL A 113 3.39 0.06 6.50
N TYR A 114 4.31 -0.19 5.57
CA TYR A 114 5.05 -1.43 5.49
C TYR A 114 6.46 -1.21 6.04
N PHE A 115 6.89 -2.10 6.94
CA PHE A 115 8.25 -2.13 7.48
C PHE A 115 9.01 -3.26 6.80
N LEU A 116 10.00 -2.88 6.02
CA LEU A 116 10.89 -3.81 5.34
C LEU A 116 12.06 -4.14 6.25
N SER A 117 12.34 -5.42 6.44
CA SER A 117 13.64 -5.86 6.97
C SER A 117 14.79 -5.49 6.04
N ASP A 118 16.03 -5.56 6.52
CA ASP A 118 17.24 -5.36 5.71
C ASP A 118 17.28 -6.26 4.45
N SER A 119 16.61 -7.42 4.53
CA SER A 119 16.51 -8.37 3.42
C SER A 119 15.37 -8.08 2.44
N ARG A 120 14.50 -7.10 2.74
CA ARG A 120 13.23 -6.78 2.06
C ARG A 120 12.19 -7.91 2.01
N LYS A 121 12.46 -9.04 2.65
CA LYS A 121 11.58 -10.22 2.62
C LYS A 121 10.54 -10.22 3.73
N GLN A 122 10.98 -9.94 4.95
CA GLN A 122 10.06 -9.85 6.09
C GLN A 122 9.38 -8.47 6.09
N ILE A 123 8.05 -8.50 6.15
CA ILE A 123 7.19 -7.34 6.05
C ILE A 123 6.22 -7.30 7.22
N ASP A 124 6.42 -6.35 8.13
CA ASP A 124 5.37 -5.97 9.08
C ASP A 124 4.49 -4.89 8.47
N ARG A 125 3.20 -4.92 8.78
CA ARG A 125 2.19 -4.01 8.22
C ARG A 125 1.42 -3.33 9.34
N PHE A 126 1.28 -2.01 9.23
CA PHE A 126 0.52 -1.21 10.18
C PHE A 126 -0.51 -0.34 9.46
N GLU A 127 -1.78 -0.52 9.79
CA GLU A 127 -2.88 0.34 9.33
C GLU A 127 -3.07 1.50 10.30
N ILE A 128 -3.11 2.72 9.79
CA ILE A 128 -3.34 3.92 10.59
C ILE A 128 -4.84 4.26 10.52
N SER A 129 -5.55 4.08 11.64
CA SER A 129 -6.96 4.44 11.74
C SER A 129 -7.13 5.94 11.98
N PHE A 130 -8.06 6.55 11.23
CA PHE A 130 -8.43 7.97 11.39
C PHE A 130 -9.19 8.28 12.69
N GLU A 131 -9.60 7.26 13.45
CA GLU A 131 -10.33 7.42 14.71
C GLU A 131 -9.42 7.69 15.92
N GLN A 132 -8.09 7.61 15.74
CA GLN A 132 -7.13 7.78 16.84
C GLN A 132 -6.95 9.26 17.21
N VAL A 133 -6.97 9.56 18.51
CA VAL A 133 -6.83 10.91 19.09
C VAL A 133 -5.47 11.55 18.76
N HIS A 134 -4.47 10.72 18.45
CA HIS A 134 -3.17 11.12 17.95
C HIS A 134 -2.84 10.32 16.69
N LEU A 135 -3.06 10.92 15.52
CA LEU A 135 -2.60 10.40 14.25
C LEU A 135 -1.12 10.73 14.10
N GLY A 136 -0.29 9.68 13.95
CA GLY A 136 1.14 9.82 13.74
C GLY A 136 1.72 8.57 13.10
N LEU A 137 2.91 8.73 12.52
CA LEU A 137 3.64 7.61 11.95
C LEU A 137 4.27 6.70 13.02
N PRO A 138 4.21 5.37 12.85
CA PRO A 138 4.89 4.40 13.71
C PRO A 138 6.42 4.27 13.46
#